data_AF-A0A392UF23-F1
#
_entry.id   AF-A0A392UF23-F1
#
_cell.length_a   1.000
_cell.length_b   1.000
_cell.length_c   1.000
_cell.angle_alpha   90.00
_cell.angle_beta   90.00
_cell.angle_gamma   90.00
#
_symmetry.space_group_name_H-M   'P 1'
#
loop_
_entity.id
_entity.type
_entity.pdbx_description
1 polymer ?
#
loop_
_entity_poly.entity_id
_entity_poly.type
_entity_poly.pdbx_seq_one_letter_code
_entity_poly.pdbx_strand_id
1 'polypeptide(L)' 'MNGLPMSIYAPETVGCVVVDREGRCAAATSTGGLMNKMIGRIGDSPLIGAGTYACNLCGVSCTGEGEA' A
#
# COMPACT_ATOMS: atom_id res chain seq x y z
N MET A 1 -10.84 -18.08 7.41
CA MET A 1 -11.49 -16.80 7.76
C MET A 1 -12.75 -17.09 8.56
N ASN A 2 -12.90 -16.53 9.76
CA ASN A 2 -14.03 -16.83 10.66
C ASN A 2 -15.32 -16.04 10.30
N GLY A 3 -15.49 -15.65 9.03
CA GLY A 3 -16.68 -14.91 8.56
C GLY A 3 -16.79 -13.44 9.02
N LEU A 4 -15.77 -12.89 9.69
CA LEU A 4 -15.74 -11.48 10.08
C LEU A 4 -15.38 -10.57 8.89
N PRO A 5 -15.97 -9.37 8.79
CA PRO A 5 -15.65 -8.43 7.71
C PRO A 5 -14.17 -8.02 7.76
N MET A 6 -13.57 -7.83 6.57
CA MET A 6 -12.16 -7.44 6.42
C MET A 6 -11.80 -6.20 7.23
N SER A 7 -12.75 -5.29 7.44
CA SER A 7 -12.60 -4.08 8.26
C SER A 7 -12.19 -4.32 9.72
N ILE A 8 -12.36 -5.54 10.25
CA ILE A 8 -11.96 -5.90 11.62
C ILE A 8 -10.48 -6.31 11.68
N TYR A 9 -9.90 -6.76 10.57
CA TYR A 9 -8.46 -6.99 10.45
C TYR A 9 -7.82 -5.67 10.02
N ALA A 10 -7.28 -4.92 10.98
CA ALA A 10 -6.54 -3.71 10.67
C ALA A 10 -5.48 -4.03 9.60
N PRO A 11 -5.48 -3.34 8.44
CA PRO A 11 -4.49 -3.60 7.40
C PRO A 11 -3.10 -3.28 7.93
N GLU A 12 -2.22 -4.30 7.98
CA GLU A 12 -0.81 -4.15 8.36
C GLU A 12 0.02 -3.59 7.18
N THR A 13 -0.40 -2.44 6.69
CA THR A 13 0.28 -1.70 5.63
C THR A 13 0.81 -0.40 6.19
N VAL A 14 2.08 -0.11 5.92
CA VAL A 14 2.77 1.12 6.28
C VAL A 14 3.22 1.86 5.03
N GLY A 15 3.23 3.18 5.11
CA GLY A 15 3.50 4.06 3.99
C GLY A 15 4.27 5.30 4.40
N CYS A 16 5.08 5.83 3.49
CA CYS A 16 5.76 7.10 3.66
C CYS A 16 5.83 7.83 2.31
N VAL A 17 5.51 9.12 2.34
CA VAL A 17 5.68 10.05 1.22
C VAL A 17 6.52 11.22 1.70
N VAL A 18 7.53 11.59 0.92
CA VAL A 18 8.44 12.69 1.23
C VAL A 18 8.64 13.59 0.02
N VAL A 19 8.99 14.85 0.29
CA VAL A 19 9.42 15.82 -0.70
C VAL A 19 10.74 16.42 -0.22
N ASP A 20 11.75 16.44 -1.08
CA ASP A 20 13.06 17.01 -0.74
C ASP A 20 13.13 18.53 -0.98
N ARG A 21 14.29 19.14 -0.70
CA ARG A 21 14.51 20.59 -0.88
C ARG A 21 14.52 21.06 -2.33
N GLU A 22 14.71 20.14 -3.29
CA GLU A 22 14.66 20.41 -4.73
C GLU A 22 13.24 20.23 -5.28
N GLY A 23 12.26 19.85 -4.43
CA GLY A 23 10.88 19.60 -4.83
C GLY A 23 10.65 18.21 -5.42
N ARG A 24 11.60 17.27 -5.31
CA ARG A 24 11.43 15.90 -5.81
C ARG A 24 10.61 15.08 -4.82
N CYS A 25 9.62 14.35 -5.32
CA CYS A 25 8.79 13.46 -4.52
C CYS A 25 9.36 12.04 -4.51
N ALA A 26 9.25 11.37 -3.36
CA ALA A 26 9.46 9.93 -3.25
C ALA A 26 8.35 9.30 -2.39
N ALA A 27 7.99 8.06 -2.70
CA ALA A 27 7.00 7.30 -1.97
C ALA A 27 7.45 5.85 -1.79
N ALA A 28 7.11 5.27 -0.65
CA ALA A 28 7.34 3.86 -0.35
C ALA A 28 6.16 3.30 0.44
N THR A 29 5.72 2.09 0.08
CA THR A 29 4.65 1.36 0.75
C THR A 29 5.14 -0.07 1.04
N SER A 30 4.85 -0.59 2.22
CA SER A 30 5.18 -1.96 2.62
C SER A 30 4.01 -2.60 3.35
N THR A 31 3.80 -3.90 3.14
CA THR A 31 2.68 -4.65 3.74
C THR A 31 3.05 -6.10 4.00
N GLY A 32 2.48 -6.68 5.07
CA GLY A 32 2.45 -8.14 5.25
C GLY A 32 1.47 -8.84 4.28
N GLY A 33 0.56 -8.07 3.67
CA GLY A 33 -0.57 -8.56 2.90
C GLY A 33 -1.76 -8.96 3.78
N LEU A 34 -2.77 -9.58 3.17
CA LEU A 34 -3.97 -10.01 3.90
C LEU A 34 -3.68 -11.22 4.81
N MET A 35 -4.31 -11.23 5.98
CA MET A 35 -4.37 -12.41 6.83
C MET A 35 -5.00 -13.59 6.06
N ASN A 36 -4.40 -14.78 6.16
CA ASN A 36 -4.87 -15.99 5.47
C ASN A 36 -4.92 -15.85 3.93
N LYS A 37 -4.04 -15.04 3.34
CA LYS A 37 -3.88 -14.94 1.88
C LYS A 37 -3.44 -16.27 1.27
N MET A 38 -3.86 -16.52 0.03
CA MET A 38 -3.30 -17.61 -0.76
C MET A 38 -1.79 -17.41 -0.98
N ILE A 39 -1.05 -18.52 -1.05
CA ILE A 39 0.38 -18.49 -1.38
C ILE A 39 0.53 -17.80 -2.75
N GLY A 40 1.41 -16.80 -2.80
CA GLY A 40 1.66 -16.03 -4.02
C GLY A 40 0.66 -14.91 -4.30
N ARG A 41 -0.36 -14.66 -3.47
CA ARG A 41 -1.23 -13.49 -3.62
C ARG A 41 -0.42 -12.20 -3.45
N ILE A 42 -0.55 -11.30 -4.41
CA ILE A 42 0.08 -9.97 -4.43
C ILE A 42 -1.05 -8.92 -4.32
N GLY A 43 -0.89 -7.96 -3.40
CA GLY A 43 -1.79 -6.80 -3.27
C GLY A 43 -1.27 -5.57 -4.01
N ASP A 44 -1.82 -4.40 -3.71
CA ASP A 44 -1.50 -3.12 -4.34
C ASP A 44 -0.11 -2.57 -3.99
N SER A 45 0.38 -2.81 -2.77
CA SER A 45 1.59 -2.14 -2.25
C SER A 45 2.84 -2.26 -3.13
N PRO A 46 3.22 -3.44 -3.67
CA PRO A 46 4.38 -3.57 -4.57
C PRO A 46 4.09 -3.19 -6.04
N LEU A 47 2.87 -2.79 -6.37
CA LEU A 47 2.46 -2.46 -7.75
C LEU A 47 2.52 -0.93 -7.95
N ILE A 48 3.41 -0.49 -8.85
CA ILE A 48 3.59 0.93 -9.16
C ILE A 48 2.32 1.48 -9.82
N GLY A 49 1.78 2.57 -9.28
CA GLY A 49 0.55 3.21 -9.74
C GLY A 49 -0.73 2.71 -9.06
N ALA A 50 -0.65 1.65 -8.24
CA ALA A 50 -1.75 1.21 -7.38
C ALA A 50 -1.49 1.60 -5.93
N GLY A 51 -0.60 0.88 -5.23
CA GLY A 51 -0.30 1.13 -3.82
C GLY A 51 0.88 2.07 -3.56
N THR A 52 1.74 2.26 -4.57
CA THR A 52 2.91 3.14 -4.50
C THR A 52 3.06 3.93 -5.79
N TYR A 53 3.16 5.26 -5.69
CA TYR A 53 3.44 6.10 -6.84
C TYR A 53 4.23 7.35 -6.46
N ALA A 54 5.15 7.78 -7.31
CA ALA A 54 5.81 9.07 -7.17
C ALA A 54 6.17 9.63 -8.55
N CYS A 55 5.99 10.94 -8.72
CA CYS A 55 6.42 11.71 -9.87
C CYS A 55 6.79 13.13 -9.45
N ASN A 56 7.17 14.00 -10.39
CA ASN A 56 7.54 15.38 -10.09
C ASN A 56 6.38 16.25 -9.55
N LEU A 57 5.13 15.75 -9.61
CA LEU A 57 3.94 16.47 -9.17
C LEU A 57 3.42 16.00 -7.80
N CYS A 58 3.58 14.72 -7.47
CA CYS A 58 3.09 14.15 -6.23
C CYS A 58 3.78 12.82 -5.87
N GLY A 59 3.66 12.43 -4.60
CA GLY A 59 3.89 11.07 -4.11
C GLY A 59 2.64 10.54 -3.42
N VAL A 60 2.39 9.23 -3.54
CA VAL A 60 1.22 8.54 -3.01
C VAL A 60 1.64 7.20 -2.42
N SER A 61 1.12 6.89 -1.24
CA SER A 61 1.26 5.61 -0.57
C SER A 61 -0.11 5.20 0.00
N CYS A 62 -0.56 3.99 -0.31
CA CYS A 62 -1.92 3.54 -0.02
C CYS A 62 -1.94 2.47 1.09
N THR A 63 -3.08 2.36 1.77
CA THR A 63 -3.45 1.24 2.65
C THR A 63 -4.92 0.92 2.42
N GLY A 64 -5.29 -0.36 2.48
CA GLY A 64 -6.66 -0.80 2.23
C GLY A 64 -6.75 -2.22 1.67
N GLU A 65 -7.87 -2.50 1.02
CA GLU A 65 -8.09 -3.73 0.25
C GLU A 65 -7.43 -3.59 -1.12
N GLY A 66 -6.31 -4.28 -1.34
CA GLY A 66 -5.47 -4.09 -2.53
C GLY A 66 -6.10 -4.51 -3.87
N GLU A 67 -7.30 -5.10 -3.87
CA GLU A 67 -8.06 -5.47 -5.07
C GLU A 67 -9.02 -4.36 -5.56
N ALA A 68 -9.30 -3.34 -4.73
CA ALA A 68 -10.31 -2.32 -4.99
C ALA A 68 -9.89 -1.25 -6.02
#